data_AF-A0A1E3X2Z7-F1
#
_entry.id   AF-A0A1E3X2Z7-F1
#
_cell.length_a   1.000
_cell.length_b   1.000
_cell.length_c   1.000
_cell.angle_alpha   90.00
_cell.angle_beta   90.00
_cell.angle_gamma   90.00
#
_symmetry.space_group_name_H-M   'P 1'
#
loop_
_entity.id
_entity.type
_entity.pdbx_description
1 polymer ?
#
loop_
_entity_poly.entity_id
_entity_poly.type
_entity_poly.pdbx_seq_one_letter_code
_entity_poly.pdbx_strand_id
1 'polypeptide(L)'
;FYYEALEWLSQFGDHSSTEYLFYLGYIQSHLGWTEEAIHTLTKYKMREKDRGLISTTSGLLADIYHNDGMLADALSEISIALEIEPDCPLIKKKAEEIVEDLNHYYSGIVMLLISLFLMHSKKGGLYFKYPE
;
A
#
# COMPACT_ATOMS: atom_id res chain seq x y z
N PHE A 1 -12.32 -21.76 3.15
CA PHE A 1 -12.32 -20.78 4.24
C PHE A 1 -12.82 -19.40 3.83
N TYR A 2 -12.07 -18.55 3.12
CA TYR A 2 -12.52 -17.16 2.86
C TYR A 2 -13.79 -17.04 1.98
N TYR A 3 -13.97 -17.91 0.98
CA TYR A 3 -15.22 -17.95 0.22
C TYR A 3 -16.42 -18.38 1.07
N GLU A 4 -16.25 -19.37 1.97
CA GLU A 4 -17.31 -19.80 2.90
C GLU A 4 -17.62 -18.71 3.92
N ALA A 5 -16.59 -18.00 4.39
CA ALA A 5 -16.76 -16.85 5.28
C ALA A 5 -17.52 -15.70 4.59
N LEU A 6 -17.23 -15.45 3.30
CA LEU A 6 -17.97 -14.48 2.50
C LEU A 6 -19.44 -14.87 2.31
N GLU A 7 -19.70 -16.14 1.98
CA GLU A 7 -21.06 -16.68 1.84
C GLU A 7 -21.83 -16.55 3.15
N TRP A 8 -21.21 -16.95 4.27
CA TRP A 8 -21.81 -16.82 5.59
C TRP A 8 -22.09 -15.36 5.95
N LEU A 9 -21.13 -14.46 5.72
CA LEU A 9 -21.28 -13.03 6.01
C LEU A 9 -22.39 -12.40 5.15
N SER A 10 -22.49 -12.79 3.88
CA SER A 10 -23.55 -12.34 2.98
C SER A 10 -24.93 -12.88 3.35
N GLN A 11 -25.02 -14.08 3.95
CA GLN A 11 -26.29 -14.69 4.29
C GLN A 11 -26.81 -14.25 5.66
N PHE A 12 -25.91 -14.08 6.63
CA PHE A 12 -26.26 -13.91 8.04
C PHE A 12 -25.79 -12.59 8.66
N GLY A 13 -24.91 -11.85 7.97
CA GLY A 13 -24.38 -10.58 8.47
C GLY A 13 -25.43 -9.47 8.49
N ASP A 14 -25.36 -8.59 9.48
CA ASP A 14 -26.09 -7.32 9.45
C ASP A 14 -25.39 -6.35 8.51
N HIS A 15 -25.92 -6.21 7.30
CA HIS A 15 -25.35 -5.39 6.22
C HIS A 15 -25.37 -3.88 6.53
N SER A 16 -26.07 -3.46 7.59
CA SER A 16 -26.09 -2.07 8.05
C SER A 16 -24.99 -1.77 9.07
N SER A 17 -24.44 -2.81 9.72
CA SER A 17 -23.43 -2.68 10.76
C SER A 17 -22.07 -2.23 10.23
N THR A 18 -21.30 -1.58 11.08
CA THR A 18 -19.93 -1.16 10.76
C THR A 18 -19.00 -2.38 10.80
N GLU A 19 -19.23 -3.32 11.72
CA GLU A 19 -18.52 -4.60 11.82
C GLU A 19 -18.62 -5.42 10.54
N TYR A 20 -19.79 -5.44 9.89
CA TYR A 20 -19.95 -6.08 8.59
C TYR A 20 -18.97 -5.53 7.54
N LEU A 21 -18.79 -4.20 7.49
CA LEU A 21 -17.85 -3.58 6.56
C LEU A 21 -16.41 -4.00 6.85
N PHE A 22 -16.02 -4.07 8.13
CA PHE A 22 -14.68 -4.52 8.50
C PHE A 22 -14.42 -5.96 8.03
N TYR A 23 -15.29 -6.90 8.39
CA TYR A 23 -15.12 -8.30 8.03
C TYR A 23 -15.20 -8.51 6.52
N LEU A 24 -16.10 -7.81 5.83
CA LEU A 24 -16.19 -7.89 4.38
C LEU A 24 -14.89 -7.42 3.72
N GLY A 25 -14.39 -6.24 4.11
CA GLY A 25 -13.14 -5.70 3.58
C GLY A 25 -11.93 -6.60 3.86
N TYR A 26 -11.87 -7.18 5.05
CA TYR A 26 -10.83 -8.15 5.42
C TYR A 26 -10.91 -9.44 4.59
N ILE A 27 -12.10 -9.98 4.35
CA ILE A 27 -12.26 -11.18 3.52
C ILE A 27 -11.91 -10.86 2.05
N GLN A 28 -12.37 -9.72 1.53
CA GLN A 28 -12.07 -9.27 0.18
C GLN A 28 -10.55 -9.17 -0.06
N SER A 29 -9.78 -8.64 0.91
CA SER A 29 -8.33 -8.54 0.76
C SER A 29 -7.66 -9.91 0.65
N HIS A 30 -8.10 -10.90 1.44
CA HIS A 30 -7.57 -12.26 1.39
C HIS A 30 -7.99 -13.04 0.14
N LEU A 31 -9.07 -12.61 -0.53
CA LEU A 31 -9.49 -13.13 -1.82
C LEU A 31 -8.77 -12.47 -3.00
N GLY A 32 -7.93 -11.45 -2.75
CA GLY A 32 -7.25 -10.67 -3.78
C GLY A 32 -8.18 -9.67 -4.49
N TRP A 33 -9.33 -9.35 -3.91
CA TRP A 33 -10.26 -8.34 -4.43
C TRP A 33 -9.83 -6.97 -3.92
N THR A 34 -8.69 -6.51 -4.41
CA THR A 34 -7.95 -5.36 -3.89
C THR A 34 -8.80 -4.08 -3.89
N GLU A 35 -9.45 -3.76 -5.01
CA GLU A 35 -10.25 -2.53 -5.13
C GLU A 35 -11.46 -2.55 -4.20
N GLU A 36 -12.16 -3.68 -4.13
CA GLU A 36 -13.32 -3.85 -3.25
C GLU A 36 -12.93 -3.78 -1.78
N ALA A 37 -11.81 -4.40 -1.41
CA ALA A 37 -11.27 -4.36 -0.05
C ALA A 37 -10.94 -2.92 0.36
N ILE A 38 -10.23 -2.17 -0.49
CA ILE A 38 -9.88 -0.77 -0.26
C ILE A 38 -11.16 0.06 -0.08
N HIS A 39 -12.13 -0.07 -0.99
CA HIS A 39 -13.37 0.66 -0.93
C HIS A 39 -14.12 0.40 0.38
N THR A 40 -14.26 -0.88 0.74
CA THR A 40 -15.04 -1.31 1.90
C THR A 40 -14.37 -0.90 3.22
N LEU A 41 -13.05 -1.10 3.35
CA LEU A 41 -12.30 -0.70 4.54
C LEU A 41 -12.20 0.82 4.69
N THR A 42 -12.12 1.56 3.59
CA THR A 42 -12.19 3.03 3.64
C THR A 42 -13.55 3.48 4.18
N LYS A 43 -14.65 2.89 3.69
CA LYS A 43 -16.00 3.17 4.17
C LYS A 43 -16.17 2.80 5.65
N TYR A 44 -15.58 1.70 6.11
CA TYR A 44 -15.50 1.35 7.53
C TYR A 44 -14.79 2.44 8.32
N LYS A 45 -13.56 2.80 7.92
CA LYS A 45 -12.72 3.78 8.61
C LYS A 45 -13.40 5.16 8.73
N MET A 46 -14.18 5.57 7.72
CA MET A 46 -14.94 6.83 7.76
C MET A 46 -16.10 6.84 8.77
N ARG A 47 -16.62 5.66 9.16
CA ARG A 47 -17.74 5.51 10.10
C ARG A 47 -17.27 5.24 11.52
N GLU A 48 -16.10 4.65 11.65
CA GLU A 48 -15.51 4.28 12.93
C GLU A 48 -15.02 5.52 13.70
N LYS A 49 -15.15 5.48 15.02
CA LYS A 49 -14.70 6.52 15.95
C LYS A 49 -13.65 6.01 16.92
N ASP A 50 -13.58 4.70 17.14
CA ASP A 50 -12.55 4.10 17.96
C ASP A 50 -11.18 4.25 17.28
N ARG A 51 -10.25 4.93 17.96
CA ARG A 51 -8.92 5.19 17.39
C ARG A 51 -8.11 3.91 17.19
N GLY A 52 -8.24 2.91 18.06
CA GLY A 52 -7.53 1.63 17.90
C GLY A 52 -8.02 0.86 16.68
N LEU A 53 -9.33 0.87 16.42
CA LEU A 53 -9.91 0.26 15.22
C LEU A 53 -9.54 1.03 13.94
N ILE A 54 -9.46 2.37 14.02
CA ILE A 54 -8.92 3.20 12.92
C ILE A 54 -7.45 2.84 12.66
N SER A 55 -6.61 2.74 13.70
CA SER A 55 -5.21 2.31 13.58
C SER A 55 -5.09 0.96 12.90
N THR A 56 -5.86 -0.03 13.39
CA THR A 56 -5.90 -1.38 12.83
C THR A 56 -6.30 -1.37 11.34
N THR A 57 -7.32 -0.59 10.99
CA THR A 57 -7.80 -0.50 9.60
C THR A 57 -6.80 0.20 8.70
N SER A 58 -6.15 1.26 9.17
CA SER A 58 -5.07 1.93 8.44
C SER A 58 -3.88 1.00 8.24
N GLY A 59 -3.53 0.17 9.22
CA GLY A 59 -2.51 -0.88 9.05
C GLY A 59 -2.90 -1.91 7.97
N LEU A 60 -4.16 -2.35 7.93
CA LEU A 60 -4.65 -3.25 6.89
C LEU A 60 -4.66 -2.61 5.50
N LEU A 61 -5.14 -1.37 5.38
CA LEU A 61 -5.10 -0.63 4.12
C LEU A 61 -3.67 -0.42 3.64
N ALA A 62 -2.75 -0.10 4.54
CA ALA A 62 -1.33 0.03 4.21
C ALA A 62 -0.76 -1.28 3.64
N ASP A 63 -1.08 -2.42 4.24
CA ASP A 63 -0.65 -3.74 3.74
C ASP A 63 -1.26 -4.05 2.35
N ILE A 64 -2.54 -3.73 2.14
CA ILE A 64 -3.21 -3.92 0.84
C ILE A 64 -2.55 -3.05 -0.23
N TYR A 65 -2.36 -1.75 0.03
CA TYR A 65 -1.69 -0.84 -0.89
C TYR A 65 -0.25 -1.24 -1.17
N HIS A 66 0.47 -1.69 -0.14
CA HIS A 66 1.85 -2.15 -0.26
C HIS A 66 1.94 -3.37 -1.19
N ASN A 67 1.08 -4.36 -0.98
CA ASN A 67 1.01 -5.57 -1.81
C ASN A 67 0.62 -5.28 -3.27
N ASP A 68 -0.15 -4.23 -3.53
CA ASP A 68 -0.52 -3.78 -4.88
C ASP A 68 0.53 -2.85 -5.54
N GLY A 69 1.63 -2.55 -4.83
CA GLY A 69 2.69 -1.65 -5.30
C GLY A 69 2.34 -0.16 -5.22
N MET A 70 1.23 0.20 -4.59
CA MET A 70 0.79 1.57 -4.34
C MET A 70 1.54 2.17 -3.13
N LEU A 71 2.87 2.27 -3.23
CA LEU A 71 3.75 2.59 -2.10
C LEU A 71 3.46 3.94 -1.44
N ALA A 72 2.97 4.93 -2.18
CA ALA A 72 2.63 6.24 -1.64
C ALA A 72 1.38 6.19 -0.74
N ASP A 73 0.33 5.49 -1.18
CA ASP A 73 -0.89 5.30 -0.41
C ASP A 73 -0.64 4.40 0.81
N ALA A 74 0.20 3.36 0.64
CA ALA A 74 0.66 2.52 1.73
C ALA A 74 1.37 3.33 2.82
N LEU A 75 2.29 4.23 2.42
CA LEU A 75 2.99 5.11 3.33
C LEU A 75 2.04 6.08 4.04
N SER A 76 1.05 6.61 3.32
CA SER A 76 0.06 7.51 3.92
C SER A 76 -0.75 6.80 5.00
N GLU A 77 -1.21 5.58 4.75
CA GLU A 77 -2.02 4.82 5.71
C GLU A 77 -1.20 4.32 6.90
N ILE A 78 0.02 3.82 6.69
CA ILE A 78 0.84 3.35 7.81
C ILE A 78 1.26 4.50 8.73
N SER A 79 1.39 5.73 8.20
CA SER A 79 1.65 6.92 9.00
C SER A 79 0.51 7.22 9.95
N ILE A 80 -0.75 7.10 9.50
CA ILE A 80 -1.93 7.25 10.37
C ILE A 80 -1.91 6.21 11.50
N ALA A 81 -1.58 4.96 11.18
CA ALA A 81 -1.49 3.90 12.19
C ALA A 81 -0.38 4.19 13.22
N LEU A 82 0.81 4.64 12.78
CA LEU A 82 1.91 5.05 13.65
C LEU A 82 1.58 6.26 14.52
N GLU A 83 0.81 7.22 14.03
CA GLU A 83 0.38 8.38 14.82
C GLU A 83 -0.52 7.99 16.00
N ILE A 84 -1.30 6.92 15.84
CA ILE A 84 -2.22 6.43 16.87
C ILE A 84 -1.49 5.48 17.83
N GLU A 85 -0.72 4.54 17.29
CA GLU A 85 -0.03 3.49 18.05
C GLU A 85 1.48 3.50 17.73
N PRO A 86 2.21 4.54 18.18
CA PRO A 86 3.61 4.76 17.81
C PRO A 86 4.55 3.69 18.34
N ASP A 87 4.11 2.83 19.26
CA ASP A 87 4.92 1.76 19.86
C ASP A 87 4.50 0.35 19.44
N CYS A 88 3.51 0.22 18.55
CA CYS A 88 3.09 -1.08 18.04
C CYS A 88 4.19 -1.70 17.16
N PRO A 89 4.78 -2.85 17.56
CA PRO A 89 5.88 -3.46 16.81
C PRO A 89 5.48 -3.91 15.40
N LEU A 90 4.22 -4.33 15.22
CA LEU A 90 3.70 -4.77 13.92
C LEU A 90 3.61 -3.59 12.94
N ILE A 91 3.10 -2.45 13.40
CA ILE A 91 3.00 -1.23 12.59
C ILE A 91 4.39 -0.71 12.23
N LYS A 92 5.33 -0.66 13.19
CA LYS A 92 6.72 -0.26 12.92
C LYS A 92 7.36 -1.13 11.86
N LYS A 93 7.25 -2.45 12.00
CA LYS A 93 7.80 -3.40 11.03
C LYS A 93 7.21 -3.19 9.64
N LYS A 94 5.89 -3.02 9.52
CA LYS A 94 5.25 -2.76 8.23
C LYS A 94 5.70 -1.42 7.62
N ALA A 95 5.88 -0.38 8.44
CA ALA A 95 6.40 0.90 7.96
C ALA A 95 7.85 0.78 7.44
N GLU A 96 8.69 -0.01 8.11
CA GLU A 96 10.05 -0.31 7.65
C GLU A 96 10.03 -1.02 6.29
N GLU A 97 9.21 -2.07 6.13
CA GLU A 97 9.03 -2.78 4.85
C GLU A 97 8.61 -1.83 3.71
N ILE A 98 7.62 -0.97 3.94
CA ILE A 98 7.14 0.01 2.95
C ILE A 98 8.25 1.00 2.56
N VAL A 99 9.02 1.49 3.54
CA VAL A 99 10.10 2.46 3.30
C VAL A 99 11.26 1.82 2.54
N GLU A 100 11.62 0.57 2.87
CA GLU A 100 12.64 -0.19 2.15
C GLU A 100 12.27 -0.36 0.67
N ASP A 101 11.04 -0.77 0.38
CA ASP A 101 10.56 -0.96 -0.99
C ASP A 101 10.50 0.38 -1.75
N LEU A 102 10.08 1.45 -1.08
CA LEU A 102 10.08 2.79 -1.67
C LEU A 102 11.50 3.26 -2.02
N ASN A 103 12.46 3.04 -1.13
CA ASN A 103 13.86 3.35 -1.38
C ASN A 103 14.43 2.52 -2.54
N HIS A 104 14.07 1.24 -2.62
CA HIS A 104 14.48 0.38 -3.71
C HIS A 104 13.91 0.86 -5.06
N TYR A 105 12.64 1.24 -5.08
CA TYR A 105 11.97 1.80 -6.26
C TYR A 105 12.67 3.08 -6.75
N TYR A 106 12.95 4.04 -5.86
CA TYR A 106 13.67 5.25 -6.23
C TYR A 106 15.10 4.99 -6.71
N SER A 107 15.82 4.06 -6.05
CA SER A 107 17.15 3.64 -6.48
C SER A 107 17.13 3.08 -7.91
N GLY A 108 16.15 2.23 -8.23
CA GLY A 108 15.95 1.68 -9.57
C GLY A 108 15.73 2.76 -10.63
N ILE A 109 14.91 3.77 -10.35
CA ILE A 109 14.68 4.91 -11.26
C ILE A 109 15.98 5.68 -11.49
N VAL A 110 16.73 5.99 -10.44
CA VAL A 110 18.00 6.72 -10.56
C VAL A 110 18.99 5.95 -11.43
N MET A 111 19.11 4.63 -11.22
CA MET A 111 19.98 3.77 -12.02
C MET A 111 19.56 3.71 -13.49
N LEU A 112 18.26 3.62 -13.76
CA LEU A 112 17.73 3.67 -15.12
C LEU A 112 18.09 5.01 -15.80
N LEU A 113 17.90 6.14 -15.12
CA LEU A 113 18.22 7.47 -15.63
C LEU A 113 19.71 7.63 -15.93
N ILE A 114 20.60 7.17 -15.04
CA ILE A 114 22.05 7.16 -15.26
C ILE A 114 22.39 6.32 -16.50
N SER A 115 21.80 5.13 -16.65
CA SER A 115 22.04 4.26 -17.80
C SER A 115 21.63 4.91 -19.13
N LEU A 116 20.47 5.59 -19.16
CA LEU A 116 19.97 6.33 -20.31
C LEU A 116 20.88 7.51 -20.66
N PHE A 117 21.35 8.25 -19.67
CA PHE A 117 22.30 9.36 -19.86
C PHE A 117 23.61 8.88 -20.48
N LEU A 118 24.19 7.79 -19.95
CA LEU A 118 25.43 7.21 -20.48
C LEU A 118 25.27 6.69 -21.91
N MET A 119 24.12 6.11 -22.27
CA MET A 119 23.83 5.68 -23.63
C MET A 119 23.73 6.85 -24.62
N HIS A 120 23.13 7.97 -24.23
CA HIS A 120 23.04 9.17 -25.08
C HIS A 120 24.40 9.86 -25.21
N SER A 121 25.19 9.93 -24.13
CA SER A 121 26.55 10.49 -24.16
C SER A 121 27.46 9.73 -25.13
N LYS A 122 27.38 8.39 -25.17
CA LYS A 122 28.17 7.57 -26.11
C LYS A 122 27.77 7.75 -27.58
N LYS A 123 26.53 8.13 -27.89
CA LYS A 123 26.06 8.36 -29.27
C LYS A 123 26.46 9.73 -29.84
N GLY A 124 26.91 10.67 -29.00
CA GLY A 124 27.36 12.01 -29.41
C GLY A 124 28.86 12.16 -29.68
N GLY A 125 29.65 11.09 -29.58
CA GLY A 125 31.12 11.11 -29.61
C GLY A 125 31.78 10.95 -30.99
N LEU A 126 31.19 11.47 -32.07
CA LEU A 126 31.84 11.57 -33.38
C LEU A 126 31.80 13.02 -33.84
N TYR A 127 32.97 13.53 -34.22
CA TYR A 127 33.31 14.87 -34.73
C TYR A 127 33.54 15.97 -33.70
N PHE A 128 34.79 16.11 -33.27
CA PHE A 128 35.53 17.38 -33.40
C PHE A 128 37.01 17.07 -33.63
N LYS A 129 37.46 17.09 -34.89
CA LYS A 129 38.88 17.29 -35.23
C LYS A 129 39.14 18.78 -35.13
N TYR A 130 40.09 19.18 -34.27
CA TYR A 130 40.67 20.52 -34.33
C TYR A 130 41.64 20.60 -35.52
N PRO A 131 41.54 21.61 -36.39
CA PRO A 131 42.56 21.85 -37.40
C PRO A 131 43.81 22.48 -36.78
N GLU A 132 44.95 22.08 -37.32
CA GLU A 132 46.33 22.46 -36.96
C GLU A 132 46.63 23.95 -37.15
#